data_AF-A0A1I8I5V1-F1
#
_entry.id   AF-A0A1I8I5V1-F1
#
_cell.length_a   1.000
_cell.length_b   1.000
_cell.length_c   1.000
_cell.angle_alpha   90.00
_cell.angle_beta   90.00
_cell.angle_gamma   90.00
#
_symmetry.space_group_name_H-M   'P 1'
#
loop_
_entity.id
_entity.type
_entity.pdbx_description
1 polymer ?
#
loop_
_entity_poly.entity_id
_entity_poly.type
_entity_poly.pdbx_seq_one_letter_code
_entity_poly.pdbx_strand_id
1 'polypeptide(L)'
;PEHAAAISDFIPTVDNSSEFDTCHYRLNGSVTACSDWIFDSEQFESTIVTEYKLVCSRQKLTTILSTCTFGGLLCGIFISGMLSDWLGRRKCLLLSVWLLTLADVAACFTVSPIYSAIAFLLVGAGILPAYTVGYVMLFELVGPKARHHVGSITAYCSAIGATVPPLIAMTT
;
A
#
# COMPACT_ATOMS: atom_id res chain seq x y z
N PRO A 1 12.28 18.62 -34.97
CA PRO A 1 11.54 19.89 -34.72
C PRO A 1 10.04 19.75 -35.03
N GLU A 2 9.65 18.99 -36.07
CA GLU A 2 8.24 18.77 -36.43
C GLU A 2 7.47 17.92 -35.40
N HIS A 3 8.07 16.88 -34.82
CA HIS A 3 7.41 16.03 -33.81
C HIS A 3 7.04 16.78 -32.52
N ALA A 4 7.85 17.76 -32.10
CA ALA A 4 7.60 18.52 -30.88
C ALA A 4 6.38 19.45 -31.02
N ALA A 5 6.16 20.00 -32.22
CA ALA A 5 5.02 20.87 -32.50
C ALA A 5 3.68 20.10 -32.55
N ALA A 6 3.72 18.85 -33.04
CA ALA A 6 2.54 17.98 -33.04
C ALA A 6 2.10 17.60 -31.62
N ILE A 7 3.06 17.33 -30.72
CA ILE A 7 2.76 16.94 -29.32
C ILE A 7 2.04 18.07 -28.57
N SER A 8 2.50 19.32 -28.75
CA SER A 8 1.87 20.50 -28.11
C SER A 8 0.46 20.84 -28.61
N ASP A 9 0.07 20.33 -29.78
CA ASP A 9 -1.27 20.59 -30.33
C ASP A 9 -2.33 19.65 -29.72
N PHE A 10 -1.94 18.40 -29.47
CA PHE A 10 -2.83 17.36 -28.92
C PHE A 10 -2.81 17.25 -27.39
N ILE A 11 -1.70 17.59 -26.71
CA ILE A 11 -1.59 17.44 -25.25
C ILE A 11 -1.60 18.83 -24.60
N PRO A 12 -2.63 19.18 -23.81
CA PRO A 12 -2.67 20.44 -23.09
C PRO A 12 -1.61 20.46 -21.97
N THR A 13 -1.09 21.64 -21.64
CA THR A 13 -0.20 21.81 -20.49
C THR A 13 -0.98 22.08 -19.21
N VAL A 14 -0.47 21.57 -18.09
CA VAL A 14 -1.07 21.77 -16.76
C VAL A 14 -0.76 23.19 -16.28
N ASP A 15 -1.78 24.01 -16.02
CA ASP A 15 -1.71 25.31 -15.33
C ASP A 15 -0.44 26.15 -15.64
N ASN A 16 -0.19 26.44 -16.92
CA ASN A 16 0.89 27.33 -17.38
C ASN A 16 2.33 26.85 -17.03
N SER A 17 2.48 25.59 -16.62
CA SER A 17 3.78 24.93 -16.49
C SER A 17 4.19 24.30 -17.83
N SER A 18 5.48 24.02 -18.01
CA SER A 18 5.98 23.27 -19.19
C SER A 18 5.69 21.76 -19.11
N GLU A 19 4.75 21.36 -18.25
CA GLU A 19 4.39 19.97 -17.99
C GLU A 19 3.11 19.62 -18.75
N PHE A 20 3.16 18.52 -19.50
CA PHE A 20 2.04 18.01 -20.27
C PHE A 20 1.03 17.28 -19.37
N ASP A 21 -0.28 17.53 -19.58
CA ASP A 21 -1.34 16.82 -18.89
C ASP A 21 -1.39 15.35 -19.37
N THR A 22 -1.37 14.41 -18.43
CA THR A 22 -1.39 12.97 -18.71
C THR A 22 -2.81 12.40 -18.76
N CYS A 23 -3.81 13.20 -18.42
CA CYS A 23 -5.20 12.76 -18.24
C CYS A 23 -6.16 13.23 -19.33
N HIS A 24 -5.80 14.27 -20.07
CA HIS A 24 -6.64 14.86 -21.10
C HIS A 24 -5.86 15.09 -22.39
N TYR A 25 -6.59 15.11 -23.50
CA TYR A 25 -6.09 15.42 -24.82
C TYR A 25 -7.08 16.32 -25.57
N ARG A 26 -6.58 17.03 -26.58
CA ARG A 26 -7.35 17.98 -27.38
C ARG A 26 -7.76 17.34 -28.71
N LEU A 27 -9.06 17.36 -29.02
CA LEU A 27 -9.62 16.99 -30.33
C LEU A 27 -10.50 18.13 -30.84
N ASN A 28 -10.22 18.66 -32.03
CA ASN A 28 -11.00 19.74 -32.66
C ASN A 28 -11.28 20.93 -31.72
N GLY A 29 -10.30 21.30 -30.89
CA GLY A 29 -10.41 22.40 -29.92
C GLY A 29 -11.18 22.06 -28.63
N SER A 30 -11.74 20.85 -28.50
CA SER A 30 -12.35 20.36 -27.26
C SER A 30 -11.35 19.53 -26.44
N VAL A 31 -11.40 19.68 -25.11
CA VAL A 31 -10.58 18.90 -24.17
C VAL A 31 -11.38 17.69 -23.70
N THR A 32 -10.87 16.49 -23.96
CA THR A 32 -11.51 15.21 -23.63
C THR A 32 -10.60 14.36 -22.76
N ALA A 33 -11.20 13.53 -21.89
CA ALA A 33 -10.46 12.62 -21.01
C ALA A 33 -9.92 11.40 -21.77
N CYS A 34 -8.70 10.96 -21.43
CA CYS A 34 -8.11 9.75 -21.98
C CYS A 34 -8.85 8.50 -21.50
N SER A 35 -9.10 7.56 -22.42
CA SER A 35 -9.68 6.25 -22.10
C SER A 35 -8.64 5.15 -21.93
N ASP A 36 -7.49 5.30 -22.58
CA ASP A 36 -6.37 4.37 -22.57
C ASP A 36 -5.04 5.10 -22.46
N TRP A 37 -4.08 4.44 -21.81
CA TRP A 37 -2.74 4.95 -21.54
C TRP A 37 -1.72 3.93 -22.02
N ILE A 38 -0.70 4.44 -22.69
CA ILE A 38 0.50 3.69 -23.05
C ILE A 38 1.56 4.13 -22.05
N PHE A 39 2.05 3.17 -21.27
CA PHE A 39 3.09 3.41 -20.28
C PHE A 39 4.44 3.07 -20.89
N ASP A 40 5.45 3.86 -20.52
CA ASP A 40 6.83 3.58 -20.88
C ASP A 40 7.30 2.34 -20.11
N SER A 41 7.83 1.35 -20.84
CA SER A 41 8.26 0.06 -20.31
C SER A 41 9.78 -0.05 -20.19
N GLU A 42 10.52 1.05 -20.32
CA GLU A 42 12.00 1.04 -20.26
C GLU A 42 12.57 0.60 -18.91
N GLN A 43 11.89 0.90 -17.78
CA GLN A 43 12.34 0.52 -16.43
C GLN A 43 11.55 -0.64 -15.81
N PHE A 44 10.27 -0.80 -16.15
CA PHE A 44 9.40 -1.83 -15.59
C PHE A 44 8.46 -2.33 -16.68
N GLU A 45 8.46 -3.64 -16.94
CA GLU A 45 7.64 -4.25 -18.00
C GLU A 45 6.14 -4.20 -17.62
N SER A 46 5.82 -4.40 -16.33
CA SER A 46 4.48 -4.20 -15.78
C SER A 46 4.55 -3.81 -14.31
N THR A 47 3.66 -2.90 -13.89
CA THR A 47 3.47 -2.53 -12.48
C THR A 47 1.99 -2.58 -12.15
N ILE A 48 1.65 -2.63 -10.86
CA ILE A 48 0.25 -2.59 -10.39
C ILE A 48 -0.48 -1.37 -10.97
N VAL A 49 0.21 -0.24 -11.18
CA VAL A 49 -0.38 0.97 -11.76
C VAL A 49 -0.68 0.78 -13.26
N THR A 50 0.20 0.10 -14.01
CA THR A 50 0.01 -0.11 -15.46
C THR A 50 -0.98 -1.22 -15.76
N GLU A 51 -0.96 -2.32 -14.99
CA GLU A 51 -1.85 -3.47 -15.14
C GLU A 51 -3.33 -3.08 -14.89
N TYR A 52 -3.58 -2.37 -13.80
CA TYR A 52 -4.93 -1.96 -13.40
C TYR A 52 -5.29 -0.54 -13.87
N LYS A 53 -4.39 0.11 -14.65
CA LYS A 53 -4.53 1.48 -15.19
C LYS A 53 -5.01 2.49 -14.12
N LEU A 54 -4.32 2.54 -12.97
CA LEU A 54 -4.68 3.43 -11.85
C LEU A 54 -4.21 4.87 -12.04
N VAL A 55 -4.53 5.45 -13.19
CA VAL A 55 -4.19 6.83 -13.54
C VAL A 55 -5.42 7.74 -13.46
N CYS A 56 -5.17 9.04 -13.27
CA CYS A 56 -6.19 10.09 -13.32
C CYS A 56 -7.35 9.84 -12.34
N SER A 57 -8.55 9.49 -12.84
CA SER A 57 -9.72 9.23 -12.01
C SER A 57 -9.55 8.03 -11.08
N ARG A 58 -8.76 7.03 -11.50
CA ARG A 58 -8.51 5.79 -10.75
C ARG A 58 -7.36 5.90 -9.75
N GLN A 59 -6.54 6.95 -9.82
CA GLN A 59 -5.48 7.21 -8.83
C GLN A 59 -6.04 7.40 -7.42
N LYS A 60 -7.24 7.99 -7.32
CA LYS A 60 -7.96 8.14 -6.05
C LYS A 60 -8.22 6.81 -5.36
N LEU A 61 -8.35 5.72 -6.13
CA LEU A 61 -8.60 4.39 -5.58
C LEU A 61 -7.41 3.92 -4.74
N THR A 62 -6.17 4.08 -5.24
CA THR A 62 -4.95 3.77 -4.50
C THR A 62 -4.87 4.56 -3.20
N THR A 63 -5.14 5.87 -3.27
CA THR A 63 -5.11 6.74 -2.08
C THR A 63 -6.17 6.32 -1.05
N ILE A 64 -7.37 5.96 -1.49
CA ILE A 64 -8.44 5.46 -0.61
C ILE A 64 -7.99 4.17 0.07
N LEU A 65 -7.46 3.20 -0.68
CA LEU A 65 -6.98 1.93 -0.12
C LEU A 65 -5.89 2.17 0.93
N SER A 66 -4.88 3.00 0.63
CA SER A 66 -3.84 3.35 1.59
C SER A 66 -4.41 4.02 2.84
N THR A 67 -5.34 4.96 2.67
CA THR A 67 -5.99 5.65 3.80
C THR A 67 -6.77 4.68 4.67
N CYS A 68 -7.50 3.75 4.06
CA CYS A 68 -8.20 2.67 4.75
C CYS A 68 -7.23 1.77 5.52
N THR A 69 -6.10 1.39 4.93
CA THR A 69 -5.05 0.63 5.64
C THR A 69 -4.53 1.42 6.83
N PHE A 70 -4.14 2.69 6.68
CA PHE A 70 -3.65 3.51 7.80
C PHE A 70 -4.72 3.73 8.89
N GLY A 71 -5.97 3.95 8.50
CA GLY A 71 -7.09 4.00 9.45
C GLY A 71 -7.25 2.68 10.20
N GLY A 72 -7.12 1.55 9.49
CA GLY A 72 -7.08 0.21 10.07
C GLY A 72 -5.95 0.04 11.07
N LEU A 73 -4.73 0.43 10.73
CA LEU A 73 -3.55 0.37 11.61
C LEU A 73 -3.81 1.10 12.93
N LEU A 74 -4.34 2.32 12.86
CA LEU A 74 -4.63 3.15 14.03
C LEU A 74 -5.71 2.56 14.92
N CYS A 75 -6.83 2.14 14.34
CA CYS A 75 -7.92 1.51 15.07
C CYS A 75 -7.48 0.17 15.69
N GLY A 76 -6.78 -0.64 14.91
CA GLY A 76 -6.29 -1.95 15.33
C GLY A 76 -5.35 -1.87 16.52
N ILE A 77 -4.36 -0.96 16.49
CA ILE A 77 -3.41 -0.83 17.61
C ILE A 77 -4.06 -0.31 18.88
N PHE A 78 -5.00 0.62 18.76
CA PHE A 78 -5.73 1.14 19.92
C PHE A 78 -6.55 0.04 20.59
N ILE A 79 -7.32 -0.72 19.80
CA ILE A 79 -8.15 -1.83 20.30
C ILE A 79 -7.27 -2.95 20.86
N SER A 80 -6.21 -3.33 20.15
CA SER A 80 -5.30 -4.40 20.58
C SER A 80 -4.51 -4.03 21.84
N GLY A 81 -4.18 -2.76 22.04
CA GLY A 81 -3.55 -2.28 23.26
C GLY A 81 -4.45 -2.55 24.47
N MET A 82 -5.72 -2.13 24.38
CA MET A 82 -6.71 -2.42 25.42
C MET A 82 -6.94 -3.92 25.58
N LEU A 83 -7.15 -4.67 24.48
CA LEU A 83 -7.41 -6.11 24.54
C LEU A 83 -6.24 -6.91 25.14
N SER A 84 -4.99 -6.49 24.89
CA SER A 84 -3.80 -7.15 25.43
C SER A 84 -3.80 -7.15 26.95
N ASP A 85 -4.27 -6.06 27.56
CA ASP A 85 -4.27 -5.91 29.02
C ASP A 85 -5.38 -6.75 29.68
N TRP A 86 -6.51 -6.97 28.97
CA TRP A 86 -7.66 -7.72 29.50
C TRP A 86 -7.62 -9.23 29.21
N LEU A 87 -7.34 -9.63 27.97
CA LEU A 87 -7.39 -11.02 27.52
C LEU A 87 -6.06 -11.76 27.71
N GLY A 88 -4.99 -11.02 27.99
CA GLY A 88 -3.63 -11.50 28.03
C GLY A 88 -2.95 -11.46 26.65
N ARG A 89 -1.65 -11.17 26.68
CA ARG A 89 -0.84 -10.82 25.52
C ARG A 89 -0.75 -11.92 24.46
N ARG A 90 -0.66 -13.19 24.85
CA ARG A 90 -0.60 -14.34 23.92
C ARG A 90 -1.88 -14.56 23.11
N LYS A 91 -3.05 -14.41 23.74
CA LYS A 91 -4.34 -14.58 23.06
C LYS A 91 -4.59 -13.41 22.10
N CYS A 92 -4.23 -12.21 22.53
CA CYS A 92 -4.29 -11.02 21.69
C CYS A 92 -3.45 -11.18 20.41
N LEU A 93 -2.22 -11.69 20.54
CA LEU A 93 -1.37 -11.98 19.37
C LEU A 93 -2.02 -12.96 18.39
N LEU A 94 -2.54 -14.09 18.90
CA LEU A 94 -3.18 -15.09 18.06
C LEU A 94 -4.39 -14.50 17.32
N LEU A 95 -5.24 -13.74 18.02
CA LEU A 95 -6.40 -13.09 17.40
C LEU A 95 -6.00 -12.11 16.30
N SER A 96 -4.97 -11.29 16.51
CA SER A 96 -4.49 -10.35 15.50
C SER A 96 -3.93 -11.06 14.26
N VAL A 97 -3.21 -12.17 14.45
CA VAL A 97 -2.68 -12.98 13.33
C VAL A 97 -3.81 -13.68 12.57
N TRP A 98 -4.81 -14.23 13.27
CA TRP A 98 -5.98 -14.81 12.63
C TRP A 98 -6.77 -13.77 11.82
N LEU A 99 -6.98 -12.59 12.39
CA LEU A 99 -7.66 -11.49 11.68
C LEU A 99 -6.88 -11.04 10.45
N LEU A 100 -5.55 -10.89 10.57
CA LEU A 100 -4.68 -10.51 9.46
C LEU A 100 -4.73 -11.54 8.33
N THR A 101 -4.53 -12.82 8.63
CA THR A 101 -4.50 -13.89 7.62
C THR A 101 -5.82 -14.03 6.88
N LEU A 102 -6.95 -13.95 7.59
CA LEU A 102 -8.27 -13.98 6.97
C LEU A 102 -8.53 -12.74 6.11
N ALA A 103 -8.09 -11.56 6.57
CA ALA A 103 -8.25 -10.31 5.83
C ALA A 103 -7.40 -10.28 4.55
N ASP A 104 -6.16 -10.77 4.59
CA ASP A 104 -5.28 -10.88 3.41
C ASP A 104 -5.87 -11.83 2.37
N VAL A 105 -6.32 -13.01 2.80
CA VAL A 105 -6.99 -13.97 1.90
C VAL A 105 -8.24 -13.34 1.29
N ALA A 106 -9.05 -12.62 2.09
CA ALA A 106 -10.20 -11.92 1.57
C ALA A 106 -9.82 -10.84 0.55
N ALA A 107 -8.75 -10.08 0.79
CA ALA A 107 -8.27 -9.04 -0.13
C ALA A 107 -7.86 -9.61 -1.50
N CYS A 108 -7.35 -10.85 -1.56
CA CYS A 108 -7.04 -11.51 -2.83
C CYS A 108 -8.28 -11.80 -3.70
N PHE A 109 -9.46 -11.99 -3.09
CA PHE A 109 -10.69 -12.33 -3.82
C PHE A 109 -11.59 -11.13 -4.10
N THR A 110 -11.28 -9.93 -3.61
CA THR A 110 -12.13 -8.75 -3.80
C THR A 110 -11.93 -8.11 -5.17
N VAL A 111 -13.00 -8.06 -5.97
CA VAL A 111 -13.01 -7.42 -7.30
C VAL A 111 -13.64 -6.01 -7.25
N SER A 112 -14.48 -5.73 -6.26
CA SER A 112 -15.15 -4.42 -6.11
C SER A 112 -14.37 -3.48 -5.19
N PRO A 113 -14.32 -2.17 -5.52
CA PRO A 113 -13.50 -1.20 -4.80
C PRO A 113 -13.92 -1.02 -3.33
N ILE A 114 -15.21 -1.17 -3.02
CA ILE A 114 -15.73 -1.01 -1.65
C ILE A 114 -15.28 -2.18 -0.77
N TYR A 115 -15.40 -3.41 -1.28
CA TYR A 115 -14.97 -4.60 -0.52
C TYR A 115 -13.45 -4.64 -0.37
N SER A 116 -12.71 -4.17 -1.38
CA SER A 116 -11.25 -4.02 -1.30
C SER A 116 -10.88 -3.02 -0.19
N ALA A 117 -11.55 -1.86 -0.11
CA ALA A 117 -11.30 -0.89 0.95
C ALA A 117 -11.55 -1.44 2.36
N ILE A 118 -12.62 -2.23 2.54
CA ILE A 118 -12.92 -2.88 3.82
C ILE A 118 -11.86 -3.95 4.15
N ALA A 119 -11.48 -4.77 3.17
CA ALA A 119 -10.46 -5.79 3.36
C ALA A 119 -9.12 -5.15 3.77
N PHE A 120 -8.67 -4.10 3.07
CA PHE A 120 -7.44 -3.38 3.38
C PHE A 120 -7.47 -2.68 4.75
N LEU A 121 -8.65 -2.23 5.19
CA LEU A 121 -8.86 -1.71 6.54
C LEU A 121 -8.67 -2.82 7.59
N LEU A 122 -9.24 -4.00 7.35
CA LEU A 122 -9.08 -5.16 8.25
C LEU A 122 -7.63 -5.67 8.27
N VAL A 123 -6.95 -5.71 7.13
CA VAL A 123 -5.52 -6.03 7.04
C VAL A 123 -4.71 -5.07 7.91
N GLY A 124 -4.94 -3.76 7.74
CA GLY A 124 -4.30 -2.73 8.58
C GLY A 124 -4.59 -2.95 10.07
N ALA A 125 -5.83 -3.29 10.42
CA ALA A 125 -6.22 -3.57 11.80
C ALA A 125 -5.56 -4.81 12.41
N GLY A 126 -5.04 -5.74 11.60
CA GLY A 126 -4.31 -6.92 12.10
C GLY A 126 -2.79 -6.73 12.13
N ILE A 127 -2.21 -6.06 11.13
CA ILE A 127 -0.76 -6.09 10.88
C ILE A 127 0.06 -5.39 11.96
N LEU A 128 -0.35 -4.17 12.37
CA LEU A 128 0.39 -3.37 13.35
C LEU A 128 0.20 -3.91 14.78
N PRO A 129 -1.01 -4.34 15.19
CA PRO A 129 -1.22 -5.10 16.42
C PRO A 129 -0.37 -6.36 16.54
N ALA A 130 -0.37 -7.20 15.50
CA ALA A 130 0.41 -8.44 15.51
C ALA A 130 1.90 -8.15 15.69
N TYR A 131 2.42 -7.15 14.98
CA TYR A 131 3.82 -6.72 15.08
C TYR A 131 4.15 -6.22 16.49
N THR A 132 3.38 -5.26 17.01
CA THR A 132 3.66 -4.62 18.30
C THR A 132 3.50 -5.58 19.47
N VAL A 133 2.39 -6.31 19.55
CA VAL A 133 2.14 -7.30 20.61
C VAL A 133 3.20 -8.40 20.57
N GLY A 134 3.58 -8.87 19.38
CA GLY A 134 4.65 -9.85 19.20
C GLY A 134 6.00 -9.33 19.67
N TYR A 135 6.32 -8.09 19.32
CA TYR A 135 7.55 -7.43 19.75
C TYR A 135 7.62 -7.29 21.28
N VAL A 136 6.52 -6.95 21.95
CA VAL A 136 6.55 -6.87 23.42
C VAL A 136 6.64 -8.25 24.06
N MET A 137 5.91 -9.25 23.53
CA MET A 137 6.00 -10.63 24.02
C MET A 137 7.42 -11.20 23.91
N LEU A 138 8.13 -10.89 22.83
CA LEU A 138 9.54 -11.24 22.65
C LEU A 138 10.41 -10.69 23.77
N PHE A 139 10.19 -9.43 24.16
CA PHE A 139 10.93 -8.81 25.26
C PHE A 139 10.52 -9.26 26.66
N GLU A 140 9.30 -9.75 26.85
CA GLU A 140 8.90 -10.40 28.10
C GLU A 140 9.59 -11.75 28.27
N LEU A 141 9.82 -12.46 27.18
CA LEU A 141 10.49 -13.76 27.19
C LEU A 141 12.01 -13.65 27.41
N VAL A 142 12.59 -12.51 27.03
CA VAL A 142 14.04 -12.29 27.04
C VAL A 142 14.44 -11.49 28.28
N GLY A 143 15.41 -12.01 29.04
CA GLY A 143 15.95 -11.31 30.21
C GLY A 143 16.59 -9.95 29.86
N PRO A 144 16.69 -9.02 30.82
CA PRO A 144 17.10 -7.63 30.57
C PRO A 144 18.47 -7.49 29.91
N LYS A 145 19.39 -8.44 30.13
CA LYS A 145 20.75 -8.44 29.55
C LYS A 145 20.77 -8.69 28.04
N ALA A 146 19.83 -9.46 27.50
CA ALA A 146 19.78 -9.83 26.08
C ALA A 146 18.81 -8.97 25.26
N ARG A 147 18.06 -8.07 25.92
CA ARG A 147 17.01 -7.25 25.30
C ARG A 147 17.52 -6.40 24.13
N HIS A 148 18.70 -5.80 24.27
CA HIS A 148 19.28 -4.98 23.20
C HIS A 148 19.58 -5.81 21.94
N HIS A 149 20.24 -6.95 22.10
CA HIS A 149 20.60 -7.83 20.98
C HIS A 149 19.37 -8.36 20.24
N VAL A 150 18.35 -8.79 20.98
CA VAL A 150 17.11 -9.30 20.40
C VAL A 150 16.33 -8.19 19.69
N GLY A 151 16.32 -6.97 20.24
CA GLY A 151 15.74 -5.80 19.58
C GLY A 151 16.42 -5.49 18.25
N SER A 152 17.76 -5.50 18.22
CA SER A 152 18.54 -5.30 16.99
C SER A 152 18.26 -6.38 15.95
N ILE A 153 18.27 -7.66 16.33
CA ILE A 153 17.96 -8.78 15.42
C ILE A 153 16.56 -8.62 14.81
N THR A 154 15.58 -8.25 15.62
CA THR A 154 14.21 -8.04 15.14
C THR A 154 14.13 -6.87 14.17
N ALA A 155 14.83 -5.77 14.44
CA ALA A 155 14.89 -4.62 13.54
C ALA A 155 15.52 -4.98 12.18
N TYR A 156 16.61 -5.75 12.17
CA TYR A 156 17.21 -6.24 10.92
C TYR A 156 16.27 -7.16 10.14
N CYS A 157 15.57 -8.07 10.83
CA CYS A 157 14.58 -8.94 10.21
C CYS A 157 13.46 -8.12 9.52
N SER A 158 12.93 -7.10 10.20
CA SER A 158 11.92 -6.20 9.63
C SER A 158 12.43 -5.42 8.41
N ALA A 159 13.68 -4.94 8.45
CA ALA A 159 14.28 -4.22 7.32
C ALA A 159 14.44 -5.12 6.09
N ILE A 160 14.89 -6.36 6.29
CA ILE A 160 14.97 -7.37 5.21
C ILE A 160 13.57 -7.67 4.67
N GLY A 161 12.59 -7.90 5.55
CA GLY A 161 11.21 -8.16 5.15
C GLY A 161 10.57 -7.04 4.31
N ALA A 162 10.89 -5.77 4.60
CA ALA A 162 10.37 -4.63 3.83
C ALA A 162 11.05 -4.45 2.46
N THR A 163 12.27 -4.96 2.29
CA THR A 163 13.08 -4.75 1.07
C THR A 163 12.99 -5.90 0.07
N VAL A 164 12.67 -7.12 0.54
CA VAL A 164 12.55 -8.30 -0.33
C VAL A 164 11.40 -8.18 -1.35
N PRO A 165 10.17 -7.75 -1.00
CA PRO A 165 9.07 -7.64 -1.96
C PRO A 165 9.34 -6.70 -3.15
N PRO A 166 9.83 -5.45 -2.97
CA PRO A 166 10.13 -4.60 -4.11
C PRO A 166 11.30 -5.14 -4.95
N LEU A 167 12.28 -5.80 -4.33
CA LEU A 167 13.39 -6.41 -5.08
C LEU A 167 12.89 -7.54 -6.00
N ILE A 168 12.00 -8.40 -5.50
CA ILE A 168 11.38 -9.46 -6.32
C ILE A 168 10.61 -8.82 -7.49
N ALA A 169 9.82 -7.78 -7.21
CA ALA A 169 9.05 -7.06 -8.22
C ALA A 169 9.92 -6.35 -9.27
N MET A 170 11.18 -6.03 -8.98
CA MET A 170 12.14 -5.49 -9.96
C MET A 170 12.79 -6.56 -10.84
N THR A 171 12.84 -7.81 -10.36
CA THR A 171 13.45 -8.94 -11.08
C THR A 171 12.48 -9.71 -11.97
N THR A 172 11.18 -9.54 -11.75
CA THR A 172 10.08 -10.14 -12.51
C THR A 172 9.54 -9.15 -13.53
#